data_AF-A0A7S3FCX5-F1
#
_entry.id   AF-A0A7S3FCX5-F1
#
_cell.length_a   1.000
_cell.length_b   1.000
_cell.length_c   1.000
_cell.angle_alpha   90.00
_cell.angle_beta   90.00
_cell.angle_gamma   90.00
#
_symmetry.space_group_name_H-M   'P 1'
#
loop_
_entity.id
_entity.type
_entity.pdbx_description
1 polymer ?
#
loop_
_entity_poly.entity_id
_entity_poly.type
_entity_poly.pdbx_seq_one_letter_code
_entity_poly.pdbx_strand_id
1 'polypeptide(L)'
;MDLVFFHDALEHLTRITRLFGLSRGCALLVGVGGSGKQSLTRLAAFISNCTCFQITLTKVYNVNNLLEDFKPLYRRAGVQGKGVCFMLTDKEIKDESFLEYINIFLNTGELPNLFPRDELDAIIGEMGGVYTSIYKGSEPTPDMLWAFFIERVRQNLHLSLCFSPVGVKFRTRAQQFPGLVNGCTIDWFLPWPMEGLSDVATAYIGKFDQLQGEEGVKAKVIKHMAYVHSRMTTMCDEYFERFRRNVYVTPKSYLGFIEEYKKVYVIKLEHISVLADSINVGLNKLLEAGADVEKMKIELKEKEKTLVVAQEKSAVLLQEITASTAKAEKKKAEVQAVKDTLAGEA
;
A
#
# COMPACT_ATOMS: atom_id res chain seq x y z
N MET A 1 -7.04 3.96 8.15
CA MET A 1 -5.70 3.37 8.38
C MET A 1 -5.82 1.90 8.06
N ASP A 2 -5.18 1.42 7.00
CA ASP A 2 -5.16 -0.01 6.70
C ASP A 2 -4.02 -0.65 7.48
N LEU A 3 -4.36 -1.29 8.60
CA LEU A 3 -3.41 -1.99 9.46
C LEU A 3 -3.44 -3.48 9.15
N VAL A 4 -2.25 -4.06 9.01
CA VAL A 4 -2.09 -5.51 8.95
C VAL A 4 -1.72 -6.00 10.34
N PHE A 5 -2.53 -6.91 10.87
CA PHE A 5 -2.29 -7.55 12.16
C PHE A 5 -1.53 -8.86 11.95
N PHE A 6 -0.24 -8.82 12.20
CA PHE A 6 0.60 -10.00 12.40
C PHE A 6 0.92 -10.14 13.89
N HIS A 7 1.52 -11.26 14.29
CA HIS A 7 1.69 -11.64 15.69
C HIS A 7 2.25 -10.52 16.58
N ASP A 8 3.45 -9.99 16.27
CA ASP A 8 4.07 -8.94 17.10
C ASP A 8 3.24 -7.64 17.12
N ALA A 9 2.53 -7.31 16.05
CA ALA A 9 1.65 -6.14 16.04
C ALA A 9 0.50 -6.29 17.05
N LEU A 10 -0.02 -7.51 17.22
CA LEU A 10 -1.02 -7.82 18.24
C LEU A 10 -0.41 -7.82 19.65
N GLU A 11 0.82 -8.32 19.81
CA GLU A 11 1.53 -8.24 21.09
C GLU A 11 1.76 -6.79 21.53
N HIS A 12 2.27 -5.94 20.64
CA HIS A 12 2.46 -4.53 20.93
C HIS A 12 1.13 -3.83 21.22
N LEU A 13 0.08 -4.11 20.43
CA LEU A 13 -1.25 -3.56 20.67
C LEU A 13 -1.78 -3.94 22.05
N THR A 14 -1.70 -5.22 22.42
CA THR A 14 -2.17 -5.70 23.73
C THR A 14 -1.35 -5.12 24.88
N ARG A 15 -0.03 -4.95 24.73
CA ARG A 15 0.82 -4.25 25.71
C ARG A 15 0.38 -2.81 25.90
N ILE A 16 0.18 -2.05 24.81
CA ILE A 16 -0.23 -0.64 24.88
C ILE A 16 -1.64 -0.50 25.47
N THR A 17 -2.60 -1.31 25.02
CA THR A 17 -3.96 -1.33 25.59
C THR A 17 -3.94 -1.66 27.07
N ARG A 18 -3.12 -2.63 27.50
CA ARG A 18 -2.95 -2.95 28.92
C ARG A 18 -2.41 -1.75 29.70
N LEU A 19 -1.45 -1.01 29.15
CA LEU A 19 -0.91 0.20 29.82
C LEU A 19 -1.99 1.26 30.02
N PHE A 20 -2.86 1.51 29.04
CA PHE A 20 -3.97 2.46 29.20
C PHE A 20 -5.05 2.00 30.18
N GLY A 21 -5.10 0.70 30.52
CA GLY A 21 -5.97 0.18 31.58
C GLY A 21 -5.37 0.26 32.98
N LEU A 22 -4.06 0.55 33.11
CA LEU A 22 -3.37 0.64 34.40
C LEU A 22 -3.34 2.09 34.91
N SER A 23 -3.52 2.26 36.22
CA SER A 23 -3.23 3.54 36.88
C SER A 23 -1.78 3.94 36.60
N ARG A 24 -1.56 5.19 36.17
CA ARG A 24 -0.25 5.75 35.83
C ARG A 24 0.47 5.04 34.68
N GLY A 25 -0.27 4.32 33.83
CA GLY A 25 0.31 3.61 32.69
C GLY A 25 0.77 4.55 31.59
N CYS A 26 2.05 4.92 31.59
CA CYS A 26 2.70 5.63 30.49
C CYS A 26 3.58 4.66 29.68
N ALA A 27 3.69 4.88 28.37
CA ALA A 27 4.42 4.04 27.45
C ALA A 27 5.56 4.82 26.79
N LEU A 28 6.75 4.22 26.72
CA LEU A 28 7.85 4.65 25.87
C LEU A 28 8.03 3.59 24.77
N LEU A 29 7.47 3.87 23.60
CA LEU A 29 7.54 3.02 22.43
C LEU A 29 8.79 3.37 21.64
N VAL A 30 9.75 2.45 21.58
CA VAL A 30 11.05 2.68 20.92
C VAL A 30 11.14 1.81 19.68
N GLY A 31 11.37 2.41 18.52
CA GLY A 31 11.65 1.64 17.30
C GLY A 31 11.88 2.51 16.08
N VAL A 32 12.24 1.91 14.96
CA VAL A 32 12.51 2.67 13.72
C VAL A 32 11.26 3.34 13.15
N GLY A 33 11.46 4.32 12.26
CA GLY A 33 10.36 4.98 11.57
C GLY A 33 9.48 3.97 10.83
N GLY A 34 8.16 4.13 10.88
CA GLY A 34 7.23 3.23 10.19
C GLY A 34 6.99 1.88 10.86
N SER A 35 7.55 1.60 12.04
CA SER A 35 7.34 0.34 12.78
C SER A 35 5.91 0.13 13.33
N GLY A 36 5.02 1.11 13.20
CA GLY A 36 3.62 1.01 13.64
C GLY A 36 3.30 1.68 14.99
N LYS A 37 4.30 2.19 15.73
CA LYS A 37 4.13 2.83 17.06
C LYS A 37 2.90 3.74 17.15
N GLN A 38 2.86 4.82 16.35
CA GLN A 38 1.76 5.78 16.40
C GLN A 38 0.41 5.16 16.00
N SER A 39 0.39 4.27 15.02
CA SER A 39 -0.85 3.67 14.54
C SER A 39 -1.45 2.73 15.59
N LEU A 40 -0.61 1.92 16.24
CA LEU A 40 -1.03 1.03 17.32
C LEU A 40 -1.42 1.82 18.57
N THR A 41 -0.72 2.91 18.92
CA THR A 41 -1.13 3.81 20.01
C THR A 41 -2.53 4.38 19.79
N ARG A 42 -2.82 4.91 18.59
CA ARG A 42 -4.15 5.47 18.28
C ARG A 42 -5.24 4.39 18.35
N LEU A 43 -4.94 3.19 17.86
CA LEU A 43 -5.87 2.05 17.95
C LEU A 43 -6.10 1.62 19.41
N ALA A 44 -5.02 1.50 20.20
CA ALA A 44 -5.11 1.14 21.61
C ALA A 44 -5.89 2.17 22.43
N ALA A 45 -5.69 3.47 22.16
CA ALA A 45 -6.43 4.54 22.80
C ALA A 45 -7.94 4.44 22.46
N PHE A 46 -8.27 4.18 21.20
CA PHE A 46 -9.66 3.96 20.78
C PHE A 46 -10.29 2.75 21.49
N ILE A 47 -9.59 1.60 21.55
CA ILE A 47 -10.05 0.41 22.26
C ILE A 47 -10.29 0.68 23.76
N SER A 48 -9.43 1.51 24.36
CA SER A 48 -9.49 1.84 25.79
C SER A 48 -10.42 3.03 26.10
N ASN A 49 -11.25 3.47 25.15
CA ASN A 49 -12.10 4.66 25.26
C ASN A 49 -11.34 5.94 25.68
N CYS A 50 -10.05 6.00 25.39
CA CYS A 50 -9.20 7.14 25.66
C CYS A 50 -9.18 8.07 24.45
N THR A 51 -9.28 9.38 24.67
CA THR A 51 -9.04 10.34 23.58
C THR A 51 -7.55 10.47 23.33
N CYS A 52 -7.12 10.18 22.10
CA CYS A 52 -5.75 10.39 21.69
C CYS A 52 -5.55 11.85 21.26
N PHE A 53 -4.62 12.55 21.90
CA PHE A 53 -4.19 13.89 21.55
C PHE A 53 -2.74 13.86 21.07
N GLN A 54 -2.44 14.62 20.02
CA GLN A 54 -1.11 14.77 19.47
C GLN A 54 -0.92 16.23 19.08
N ILE A 55 0.22 16.82 19.45
CA ILE A 55 0.48 18.24 19.19
C ILE A 55 0.67 18.48 17.69
N THR A 56 0.23 19.64 17.22
CA THR A 56 0.45 20.08 15.84
C THR A 56 1.47 21.20 15.84
N LEU A 57 2.70 20.90 15.43
CA LEU A 57 3.77 21.90 15.40
C LEU A 57 3.52 22.98 14.35
N THR A 58 3.49 24.23 14.79
CA THR A 58 3.59 25.42 13.94
C THR A 58 4.99 26.05 14.04
N LYS A 59 5.34 26.96 13.13
CA LYS A 59 6.64 27.67 13.18
C LYS A 59 6.88 28.38 14.52
N VAL A 60 5.82 28.87 15.15
CA VAL A 60 5.85 29.66 16.40
C VAL A 60 5.62 28.80 17.65
N TYR A 61 5.32 27.50 17.50
CA TYR A 61 5.07 26.62 18.64
C TYR A 61 6.24 26.61 19.63
N ASN A 62 5.93 26.89 20.89
CA ASN A 62 6.86 27.02 22.01
C ASN A 62 6.32 26.31 23.27
N VAL A 63 7.03 26.43 24.39
CA VAL A 63 6.69 25.80 25.67
C VAL A 63 5.32 26.22 26.19
N ASN A 64 4.96 27.50 26.06
CA ASN A 64 3.67 27.98 26.54
C ASN A 64 2.52 27.33 25.75
N ASN A 65 2.71 27.11 24.44
CA ASN A 65 1.71 26.37 23.66
C ASN A 65 1.55 24.93 24.14
N LEU A 66 2.65 24.27 24.52
CA LEU A 66 2.60 22.93 25.11
C LEU A 66 1.81 22.92 26.42
N LEU A 67 2.05 23.90 27.30
CA LEU A 67 1.31 24.02 28.56
C LEU A 67 -0.18 24.30 28.33
N GLU A 68 -0.52 25.17 27.38
CA GLU A 68 -1.92 25.41 26.98
C GLU A 68 -2.58 24.15 26.42
N ASP A 69 -1.85 23.32 25.66
CA ASP A 69 -2.34 22.02 25.18
C ASP A 69 -2.57 21.03 26.34
N PHE A 70 -1.81 21.12 27.44
CA PHE A 70 -1.99 20.26 28.62
C PHE A 70 -3.24 20.62 29.45
N LYS A 71 -3.61 21.90 29.56
CA LYS A 71 -4.78 22.34 30.35
C LYS A 71 -6.08 21.57 30.06
N PRO A 72 -6.54 21.43 28.80
CA PRO A 72 -7.77 20.67 28.51
C PRO A 72 -7.61 19.18 28.79
N LEU A 73 -6.40 18.62 28.66
CA LEU A 73 -6.14 17.21 28.97
C LEU A 73 -6.24 16.96 30.48
N TYR A 74 -5.69 17.86 31.30
CA TYR A 74 -5.81 17.84 32.75
C TYR A 74 -7.26 17.96 33.22
N ARG A 75 -8.03 18.90 32.67
CA ARG A 75 -9.46 19.02 33.01
C ARG A 75 -10.25 17.76 32.65
N ARG A 76 -9.97 17.16 31.49
CA ARG A 76 -10.65 15.92 31.06
C ARG A 76 -10.26 14.71 31.91
N ALA A 77 -8.98 14.54 32.21
CA ALA A 77 -8.48 13.42 33.00
C ALA A 77 -8.84 13.54 34.48
N GLY A 78 -8.67 14.73 35.06
CA GLY A 78 -8.93 15.02 36.46
C GLY A 78 -10.41 15.21 36.75
N VAL A 79 -11.02 16.29 36.26
CA VAL A 79 -12.41 16.65 36.58
C VAL A 79 -13.38 15.62 36.03
N GLN A 80 -13.35 15.37 34.72
CA GLN A 80 -14.31 14.46 34.08
C GLN A 80 -14.00 12.98 34.34
N GLY A 81 -12.78 12.65 34.79
CA GLY A 81 -12.36 11.26 35.02
C GLY A 81 -12.34 10.42 33.74
N LYS A 82 -12.13 11.03 32.57
CA LYS A 82 -12.11 10.33 31.29
C LYS A 82 -10.68 10.09 30.83
N GLY A 83 -10.41 8.89 30.32
CA GLY A 83 -9.11 8.51 29.80
C GLY A 83 -8.64 9.42 28.65
N VAL A 84 -7.37 9.80 28.70
CA VAL A 84 -6.69 10.63 27.70
C VAL A 84 -5.32 10.03 27.43
N CYS A 85 -4.96 9.89 26.15
CA CYS A 85 -3.62 9.50 25.73
C CYS A 85 -2.95 10.70 25.04
N PHE A 86 -1.90 11.26 25.64
CA PHE A 86 -1.04 12.24 24.99
C PHE A 86 0.09 11.53 24.25
N MET A 87 0.07 11.60 22.92
CA MET A 87 1.10 10.99 22.07
C MET A 87 2.10 12.04 21.61
N LEU A 88 3.39 11.77 21.82
CA LEU A 88 4.49 12.64 21.43
C LEU A 88 5.55 11.85 20.66
N THR A 89 6.06 12.42 19.59
CA THR A 89 7.07 11.81 18.72
C THR A 89 8.35 12.62 18.72
N ASP A 90 9.48 12.00 18.34
CA ASP A 90 10.77 12.73 18.28
C ASP A 90 10.75 13.96 17.38
N LYS A 91 9.93 13.93 16.32
CA LYS A 91 9.81 15.01 15.35
C LYS A 91 9.05 16.21 15.90
N GLU A 92 8.26 15.99 16.95
CA GLU A 92 7.45 17.01 17.62
C GLU A 92 8.23 17.74 18.72
N ILE A 93 9.41 17.24 19.10
CA ILE A 93 10.28 17.88 20.09
C ILE A 93 11.15 18.90 19.38
N LYS A 94 10.64 20.14 19.31
CA LYS A 94 11.34 21.28 18.73
C LYS A 94 12.40 21.87 19.68
N ASP A 95 12.11 21.83 20.97
CA ASP A 95 12.98 22.31 22.05
C ASP A 95 13.07 21.22 23.14
N GLU A 96 14.26 21.01 23.69
CA GLU A 96 14.49 20.00 24.74
C GLU A 96 13.78 20.37 26.05
N SER A 97 13.47 21.66 26.25
CA SER A 97 12.63 22.13 27.36
C SER A 97 11.27 21.42 27.42
N PHE A 98 10.75 20.90 26.30
CA PHE A 98 9.49 20.13 26.31
C PHE A 98 9.63 18.87 27.15
N LEU A 99 10.80 18.22 27.08
CA LEU A 99 11.06 17.00 27.83
C LEU A 99 11.25 17.26 29.33
N GLU A 100 11.60 18.47 29.75
CA GLU A 100 11.60 18.85 31.16
C GLU A 100 10.18 18.74 31.75
N TYR A 101 9.17 19.30 31.07
CA TYR A 101 7.78 19.19 31.51
C TYR A 101 7.25 17.77 31.45
N ILE A 102 7.57 17.01 30.38
CA ILE A 102 7.21 15.59 30.31
C ILE A 102 7.85 14.80 31.47
N ASN A 103 9.10 15.08 31.78
CA ASN A 103 9.82 14.45 32.90
C ASN A 103 9.18 14.81 34.26
N ILE A 104 8.79 16.07 34.47
CA ILE A 104 8.07 16.49 35.67
C ILE A 104 6.75 15.72 35.79
N PHE A 105 5.95 15.68 34.72
CA PHE A 105 4.69 14.94 34.70
C PHE A 105 4.87 13.46 35.05
N LEU A 106 5.86 12.80 34.45
CA LEU A 106 6.12 11.37 34.71
C LEU A 106 6.50 11.10 36.17
N ASN A 107 7.13 12.05 36.86
CA ASN A 107 7.51 11.91 38.27
C ASN A 107 6.35 12.29 39.23
N THR A 108 5.84 13.52 39.12
CA THR A 108 4.88 14.10 40.09
C THR A 108 3.45 14.10 39.58
N GLY A 109 3.24 14.20 38.27
CA GLY A 109 1.93 14.40 37.65
C GLY A 109 1.40 15.83 37.73
N GLU A 110 2.18 16.75 38.28
CA GLU A 110 1.82 18.16 38.47
C GLU A 110 2.83 19.05 37.74
N LEU A 111 2.36 19.79 36.73
CA LEU A 111 3.18 20.74 36.00
C LEU A 111 3.19 22.11 36.70
N PRO A 112 4.36 22.74 36.88
CA PRO A 112 4.46 24.04 37.55
C PRO A 112 3.79 25.14 36.71
N ASN A 113 3.06 26.04 37.39
CA ASN A 113 2.40 27.20 36.78
C ASN A 113 1.47 26.84 35.59
N LEU A 114 0.88 25.63 35.58
CA LEU A 114 -0.02 25.20 34.51
C LEU A 114 -1.33 25.99 34.51
N PHE A 115 -1.90 26.22 35.69
CA PHE A 115 -3.17 26.93 35.86
C PHE A 115 -2.96 28.24 36.63
N PRO A 116 -3.56 29.35 36.20
CA PRO A 116 -3.64 30.55 37.01
C PRO A 116 -4.57 30.32 38.22
N ARG A 117 -4.49 31.21 39.24
CA ARG A 117 -5.20 31.02 40.52
C ARG A 117 -6.71 30.87 40.37
N ASP A 118 -7.31 31.66 39.49
CA ASP A 118 -8.73 31.61 39.16
C ASP A 118 -9.16 30.26 38.56
N GLU A 119 -8.33 29.66 37.70
CA GLU A 119 -8.61 28.32 37.17
C GLU A 119 -8.42 27.22 38.22
N LEU A 120 -7.46 27.37 39.14
CA LEU A 120 -7.26 26.44 40.26
C LEU A 120 -8.47 26.42 41.19
N ASP A 121 -8.96 27.59 41.58
CA ASP A 121 -10.15 27.71 42.45
C ASP A 121 -11.39 27.09 41.80
N ALA A 122 -11.55 27.29 40.48
CA ALA A 122 -12.61 26.63 39.72
C ALA A 122 -12.48 25.10 39.72
N ILE A 123 -11.28 24.56 39.48
CA ILE A 123 -11.01 23.12 39.51
C ILE A 123 -11.27 22.55 40.92
N ILE A 124 -10.87 23.25 41.99
CA ILE A 124 -11.11 22.81 43.38
C ILE A 124 -12.60 22.83 43.71
N GLY A 125 -13.37 23.81 43.20
CA GLY A 125 -14.83 23.82 43.33
C GLY A 125 -15.49 22.62 42.65
N GLU A 126 -15.12 22.32 41.40
CA GLU A 126 -15.60 21.15 40.65
C GLU A 126 -15.15 19.82 41.35
N MET A 127 -13.89 19.82 41.80
CA MET A 127 -13.26 19.08 42.90
C MET A 127 -14.22 18.51 43.94
N GLY A 128 -14.73 19.43 44.75
CA GLY A 128 -15.52 19.14 45.95
C GLY A 128 -16.78 18.36 45.65
N GLY A 129 -17.46 18.67 44.54
CA GLY A 129 -18.67 17.96 44.12
C GLY A 129 -18.39 16.49 43.82
N VAL A 130 -17.34 16.20 43.06
CA VAL A 130 -16.95 14.82 42.73
C VAL A 130 -16.44 14.08 43.97
N TYR A 131 -15.63 14.74 44.81
CA TYR A 131 -15.08 14.12 46.02
C TYR A 131 -16.19 13.71 46.99
N THR A 132 -17.13 14.62 47.27
CA THR A 132 -18.26 14.36 48.19
C THR A 132 -19.19 13.25 47.67
N SER A 133 -19.30 13.09 46.34
CA SER A 133 -20.08 11.99 45.75
C SER A 133 -19.49 10.60 46.05
N ILE A 134 -18.16 10.53 46.18
CA ILE A 134 -17.40 9.28 46.42
C ILE A 134 -17.22 9.05 47.92
N TYR A 135 -16.79 10.08 48.64
CA TYR A 135 -16.53 10.07 50.07
C TYR A 135 -17.63 10.85 50.80
N LYS A 136 -18.72 10.16 51.11
CA LYS A 136 -19.86 10.77 51.81
C LYS A 136 -19.46 11.08 53.26
N GLY A 137 -19.69 12.33 53.69
CA GLY A 137 -19.52 12.76 55.09
C GLY A 137 -18.11 13.25 55.47
N SER A 138 -17.18 13.33 54.52
CA SER A 138 -15.89 14.00 54.72
C SER A 138 -15.97 15.46 54.27
N GLU A 139 -15.42 16.38 55.07
CA GLU A 139 -15.19 17.78 54.68
C GLU A 139 -13.76 17.93 54.16
N PRO A 140 -13.55 17.98 52.83
CA PRO A 140 -12.21 18.03 52.27
C PRO A 140 -11.62 19.45 52.36
N THR A 141 -10.35 19.56 52.72
CA THR A 141 -9.61 20.83 52.59
C THR A 141 -9.24 21.09 51.12
N PRO A 142 -9.00 22.35 50.71
CA PRO A 142 -8.56 22.67 49.35
C PRO A 142 -7.33 21.87 48.89
N ASP A 143 -6.34 21.67 49.79
CA ASP A 143 -5.14 20.89 49.50
C ASP A 143 -5.45 19.40 49.25
N MET A 144 -6.41 18.83 49.98
CA MET A 144 -6.85 17.45 49.75
C MET A 144 -7.56 17.30 48.41
N LEU A 145 -8.38 18.29 48.01
CA LEU A 145 -9.05 18.31 46.71
C LEU A 145 -8.06 18.44 45.56
N TRP A 146 -7.02 19.26 45.73
CA TRP A 146 -5.94 19.37 44.75
C TRP A 146 -5.15 18.07 44.61
N ALA A 147 -4.75 17.46 45.73
CA ALA A 147 -4.07 16.16 45.70
C ALA A 147 -4.94 15.07 45.04
N PHE A 148 -6.25 15.08 45.33
CA PHE A 148 -7.22 14.18 44.69
C PHE A 148 -7.34 14.41 43.18
N PHE A 149 -7.36 15.67 42.74
CA PHE A 149 -7.36 16.04 41.32
C PHE A 149 -6.10 15.51 40.61
N ILE A 150 -4.91 15.76 41.18
CA ILE A 150 -3.65 15.29 40.59
C ILE A 150 -3.60 13.76 40.53
N GLU A 151 -4.09 13.06 41.56
CA GLU A 151 -4.15 11.60 41.51
C GLU A 151 -5.08 11.09 40.39
N ARG A 152 -6.25 11.73 40.20
CA ARG A 152 -7.14 11.41 39.07
C ARG A 152 -6.51 11.73 37.71
N VAL A 153 -5.76 12.81 37.60
CA VAL A 153 -5.00 13.12 36.39
C VAL A 153 -3.98 12.01 36.12
N ARG A 154 -3.20 11.60 37.12
CA ARG A 154 -2.21 10.52 36.98
C ARG A 154 -2.83 9.17 36.64
N GLN A 155 -4.07 8.93 37.06
CA GLN A 155 -4.81 7.71 36.74
C GLN A 155 -5.33 7.68 35.30
N ASN A 156 -5.77 8.82 34.77
CA ASN A 156 -6.51 8.89 33.49
C ASN A 156 -5.72 9.54 32.34
N LEU A 157 -4.64 10.28 32.62
CA LEU A 157 -3.78 10.90 31.61
C LEU A 157 -2.54 10.03 31.38
N HIS A 158 -2.54 9.32 30.27
CA HIS A 158 -1.47 8.43 29.84
C HIS A 158 -0.58 9.14 28.82
N LEU A 159 0.75 9.06 28.99
CA LEU A 159 1.70 9.50 27.96
C LEU A 159 2.11 8.30 27.09
N SER A 160 2.15 8.51 25.77
CA SER A 160 2.69 7.54 24.81
C SER A 160 3.78 8.18 23.97
N LEU A 161 5.03 8.00 24.38
CA LEU A 161 6.21 8.56 23.75
C LEU A 161 6.70 7.63 22.64
N CYS A 162 6.70 8.09 21.39
CA CYS A 162 7.04 7.31 20.21
C CYS A 162 8.41 7.72 19.67
N PHE A 163 9.49 7.15 20.23
CA PHE A 163 10.86 7.53 19.92
C PHE A 163 11.57 6.53 19.00
N SER A 164 12.60 7.02 18.32
CA SER A 164 13.48 6.31 17.42
C SER A 164 14.82 6.09 18.11
N PRO A 165 15.33 4.84 18.18
CA PRO A 165 16.64 4.55 18.74
C PRO A 165 17.79 5.00 17.82
N VAL A 166 17.47 5.42 16.60
CA VAL A 166 18.45 5.85 15.59
C VAL A 166 19.01 7.23 15.95
N GLY A 167 20.33 7.32 16.05
CA GLY A 167 21.06 8.56 16.34
C GLY A 167 21.34 8.74 17.83
N VAL A 168 22.08 9.81 18.16
CA VAL A 168 22.54 10.05 19.54
C VAL A 168 21.47 10.66 20.45
N LYS A 169 20.48 11.35 19.87
CA LYS A 169 19.49 12.14 20.62
C LYS A 169 18.70 11.32 21.64
N PHE A 170 18.25 10.13 21.26
CA PHE A 170 17.49 9.26 22.17
C PHE A 170 18.30 8.91 23.42
N ARG A 171 19.57 8.52 23.24
CA ARG A 171 20.47 8.21 24.37
C ARG A 171 20.71 9.44 25.25
N THR A 172 20.99 10.60 24.64
CA THR A 172 21.21 11.85 25.38
C THR A 172 19.98 12.25 26.18
N ARG A 173 18.78 12.18 25.58
CA ARG A 173 17.50 12.48 26.26
C ARG A 173 17.21 11.51 27.41
N ALA A 174 17.44 10.22 27.20
CA ALA A 174 17.27 9.22 28.26
C ALA A 174 18.19 9.46 29.48
N GLN A 175 19.38 10.01 29.25
CA GLN A 175 20.32 10.38 30.33
C GLN A 175 19.93 11.70 31.02
N GLN A 176 19.49 12.70 30.26
CA GLN A 176 19.10 14.01 30.79
C GLN A 176 17.76 13.98 31.54
N PHE A 177 16.83 13.13 31.09
CA PHE A 177 15.45 13.08 31.57
C PHE A 177 15.12 11.67 32.10
N PRO A 178 15.54 11.31 33.32
CA PRO A 178 15.41 9.95 33.86
C PRO A 178 13.95 9.49 34.03
N GLY A 179 13.00 10.42 34.17
CA GLY A 179 11.57 10.14 34.22
C GLY A 179 11.05 9.46 32.94
N LEU A 180 11.70 9.67 31.79
CA LEU A 180 11.36 8.96 30.55
C LEU A 180 11.56 7.44 30.67
N VAL A 181 12.55 7.01 31.45
CA VAL A 181 12.89 5.59 31.67
C VAL A 181 12.17 5.05 32.88
N ASN A 182 12.10 5.82 33.97
CA ASN A 182 11.54 5.38 35.25
C ASN A 182 10.02 5.49 35.32
N GLY A 183 9.43 6.47 34.62
CA GLY A 183 7.99 6.76 34.65
C GLY A 183 7.20 6.10 33.52
N CYS A 184 7.87 5.45 32.57
CA CYS A 184 7.23 4.78 31.44
C CYS A 184 7.57 3.29 31.42
N THR A 185 6.63 2.47 30.96
CA THR A 185 6.94 1.11 30.52
C THR A 185 7.53 1.18 29.11
N ILE A 186 8.72 0.61 28.93
CA ILE A 186 9.42 0.61 27.65
C ILE A 186 8.96 -0.59 26.81
N ASP A 187 8.50 -0.32 25.59
CA ASP A 187 8.17 -1.36 24.61
C ASP A 187 9.02 -1.19 23.34
N TRP A 188 9.81 -2.21 23.03
CA TRP A 188 10.76 -2.19 21.92
C TRP A 188 10.14 -2.78 20.66
N PHE A 189 9.89 -1.91 19.68
CA PHE A 189 9.48 -2.27 18.33
C PHE A 189 10.72 -2.66 17.53
N LEU A 190 11.09 -3.93 17.65
CA LEU A 190 12.20 -4.53 16.92
C LEU A 190 11.89 -4.64 15.42
N PRO A 191 12.91 -4.89 14.56
CA PRO A 191 12.68 -5.20 13.16
C PRO A 191 11.68 -6.34 12.99
N TRP A 192 10.79 -6.24 12.00
CA TRP A 192 9.77 -7.25 11.79
C TRP A 192 10.39 -8.62 11.44
N PRO A 193 9.96 -9.71 12.09
CA PRO A 193 10.46 -11.04 11.80
C PRO A 193 10.02 -11.50 10.40
N MET A 194 10.67 -12.54 9.90
CA MET A 194 10.35 -13.13 8.58
C MET A 194 8.89 -13.54 8.44
N GLU A 195 8.28 -14.03 9.53
CA GLU A 195 6.86 -14.40 9.57
C GLU A 195 5.98 -13.16 9.42
N GLY A 196 6.23 -12.11 10.21
CA GLY A 196 5.49 -10.85 10.10
C GLY A 196 5.62 -10.18 8.72
N LEU A 197 6.80 -10.22 8.10
CA LEU A 197 6.99 -9.77 6.73
C LEU A 197 6.16 -10.59 5.73
N SER A 198 6.10 -11.91 5.92
CA SER A 198 5.32 -12.82 5.07
C SER A 198 3.82 -12.60 5.24
N ASP A 199 3.34 -12.37 6.46
CA ASP A 199 1.93 -12.05 6.74
C ASP A 199 1.51 -10.73 6.09
N VAL A 200 2.37 -9.72 6.17
CA VAL A 200 2.16 -8.43 5.50
C VAL A 200 2.13 -8.62 3.99
N ALA A 201 3.10 -9.31 3.39
CA ALA A 201 3.06 -9.61 1.96
C ALA A 201 1.81 -10.41 1.57
N THR A 202 1.37 -11.36 2.41
CA THR A 202 0.15 -12.13 2.18
C THR A 202 -1.09 -11.23 2.21
N ALA A 203 -1.20 -10.31 3.16
CA ALA A 203 -2.34 -9.39 3.24
C ALA A 203 -2.42 -8.46 2.01
N TYR A 204 -1.28 -8.01 1.49
CA TYR A 204 -1.23 -7.09 0.36
C TYR A 204 -1.31 -7.77 -1.01
N ILE A 205 -0.55 -8.86 -1.23
CA ILE A 205 -0.54 -9.63 -2.48
C ILE A 205 -1.69 -10.62 -2.53
N GLY A 206 -2.16 -11.13 -1.38
CA GLY A 206 -3.36 -11.97 -1.29
C GLY A 206 -4.57 -11.31 -1.95
N LYS A 207 -4.79 -10.03 -1.66
CA LYS A 207 -5.83 -9.18 -2.26
C LYS A 207 -5.57 -8.75 -3.71
N PHE A 208 -4.43 -9.13 -4.29
CA PHE A 208 -4.07 -8.78 -5.66
C PHE A 208 -4.44 -9.93 -6.59
N ASP A 209 -5.53 -9.73 -7.33
CA ASP A 209 -6.14 -10.77 -8.18
C ASP A 209 -5.60 -10.79 -9.61
N GLN A 210 -4.85 -9.77 -10.02
CA GLN A 210 -4.26 -9.70 -11.36
C GLN A 210 -3.03 -10.59 -11.52
N LEU A 211 -2.48 -11.14 -10.43
CA LEU A 211 -1.28 -11.96 -10.47
C LEU A 211 -1.55 -13.30 -11.17
N GLN A 212 -1.10 -13.42 -12.42
CA GLN A 212 -1.17 -14.64 -13.22
C GLN A 212 -0.05 -15.60 -12.84
N GLY A 213 -0.34 -16.91 -12.87
CA GLY A 213 0.63 -17.97 -12.64
C GLY A 213 -0.01 -19.27 -12.16
N GLU A 214 0.79 -20.34 -12.12
CA GLU A 214 0.37 -21.62 -11.57
C GLU A 214 0.04 -21.53 -10.06
N GLU A 215 -0.78 -22.47 -9.61
CA GLU A 215 -1.13 -22.59 -8.20
C GLU A 215 0.13 -22.76 -7.34
N GLY A 216 0.33 -21.87 -6.38
CA GLY A 216 1.51 -21.83 -5.51
C GLY A 216 2.63 -20.85 -5.91
N VAL A 217 2.65 -20.31 -7.14
CA VAL A 217 3.61 -19.24 -7.51
C VAL A 217 3.43 -18.01 -6.63
N LYS A 218 2.17 -17.61 -6.39
CA LYS A 218 1.82 -16.48 -5.50
C LYS A 218 2.42 -16.63 -4.10
N ALA A 219 2.34 -17.83 -3.52
CA ALA A 219 2.92 -18.12 -2.20
C ALA A 219 4.45 -18.03 -2.21
N LYS A 220 5.11 -18.48 -3.28
CA LYS A 220 6.57 -18.34 -3.45
C LYS A 220 6.99 -16.87 -3.58
N VAL A 221 6.23 -16.07 -4.33
CA VAL A 221 6.48 -14.62 -4.49
C VAL A 221 6.36 -13.90 -3.14
N ILE A 222 5.33 -14.20 -2.36
CA ILE A 222 5.13 -13.65 -1.01
C ILE A 222 6.34 -13.94 -0.11
N LYS A 223 6.79 -15.20 -0.04
CA LYS A 223 7.97 -15.59 0.75
C LYS A 223 9.24 -14.91 0.24
N HIS A 224 9.37 -14.77 -1.08
CA HIS A 224 10.53 -14.10 -1.68
C HIS A 224 10.56 -12.60 -1.36
N MET A 225 9.42 -11.91 -1.35
CA MET A 225 9.35 -10.50 -0.96
C MET A 225 9.84 -10.29 0.48
N ALA A 226 9.42 -11.14 1.41
CA ALA A 226 9.90 -11.11 2.79
C ALA A 226 11.42 -11.34 2.87
N TYR A 227 11.93 -12.33 2.13
CA TYR A 227 13.36 -12.63 2.05
C TYR A 227 14.18 -11.46 1.52
N VAL A 228 13.74 -10.81 0.43
CA VAL A 228 14.43 -9.64 -0.15
C VAL A 228 14.55 -8.51 0.87
N HIS A 229 13.48 -8.22 1.61
CA HIS A 229 13.51 -7.18 2.64
C HIS A 229 14.48 -7.51 3.77
N SER A 230 14.43 -8.75 4.29
CA SER A 230 15.34 -9.21 5.34
C SER A 230 16.80 -9.16 4.90
N ARG A 231 17.10 -9.58 3.65
CA ARG A 231 18.45 -9.46 3.08
C ARG A 231 18.91 -8.02 2.96
N MET A 232 18.02 -7.10 2.65
CA MET A 232 18.36 -5.68 2.58
C MET A 232 18.80 -5.13 3.95
N THR A 233 18.18 -5.59 5.04
CA THR A 233 18.63 -5.24 6.39
C THR A 233 20.07 -5.69 6.65
N THR A 234 20.40 -6.95 6.35
CA THR A 234 21.79 -7.45 6.49
C THR A 234 22.77 -6.68 5.57
N MET A 235 22.34 -6.33 4.36
CA MET A 235 23.16 -5.53 3.44
C MET A 235 23.42 -4.12 3.95
N CYS A 236 22.52 -3.52 4.72
CA CYS A 236 22.78 -2.24 5.37
C CYS A 236 23.92 -2.33 6.38
N ASP A 237 24.01 -3.44 7.12
CA ASP A 237 25.09 -3.68 8.08
C ASP A 237 26.43 -3.88 7.35
N GLU A 238 26.46 -4.73 6.32
CA GLU A 238 27.65 -4.93 5.47
C GLU A 238 28.12 -3.62 4.82
N TYR A 239 27.18 -2.78 4.38
CA TYR A 239 27.48 -1.48 3.80
C TYR A 239 28.11 -0.53 4.84
N PHE A 240 27.61 -0.53 6.07
CA PHE A 240 28.20 0.24 7.15
C PHE A 240 29.62 -0.25 7.50
N GLU A 241 29.86 -1.56 7.53
CA GLU A 241 31.18 -2.12 7.82
C GLU A 241 32.23 -1.68 6.79
N ARG A 242 31.86 -1.69 5.50
CA ARG A 242 32.76 -1.34 4.41
C ARG A 242 32.97 0.17 4.24
N PHE A 243 31.90 0.96 4.33
CA PHE A 243 31.94 2.37 3.95
C PHE A 243 31.76 3.34 5.12
N ARG A 244 31.47 2.83 6.33
CA ARG A 244 31.17 3.63 7.54
C ARG A 244 30.06 4.67 7.33
N ARG A 245 29.13 4.35 6.43
CA ARG A 245 27.95 5.17 6.12
C ARG A 245 26.69 4.40 6.51
N ASN A 246 25.90 4.98 7.39
CA ASN A 246 24.64 4.37 7.82
C ASN A 246 23.59 4.49 6.73
N VAL A 247 22.99 3.37 6.35
CA VAL A 247 21.80 3.28 5.50
C VAL A 247 20.74 2.52 6.28
N TYR A 248 19.48 2.93 6.12
CA TYR A 248 18.38 2.35 6.90
C TYR A 248 17.28 1.83 5.99
N VAL A 249 16.75 0.68 6.35
CA VAL A 249 15.56 0.09 5.77
C VAL A 249 14.47 0.10 6.83
N THR A 250 13.27 0.52 6.45
CA THR A 250 12.13 0.61 7.37
C THR A 250 10.95 -0.23 6.87
N PRO A 251 10.04 -0.64 7.77
CA PRO A 251 8.79 -1.27 7.34
C PRO A 251 7.99 -0.41 6.36
N LYS A 252 8.08 0.93 6.45
CA LYS A 252 7.47 1.82 5.45
C LYS A 252 8.08 1.62 4.04
N SER A 253 9.39 1.40 3.96
CA SER A 253 10.06 1.06 2.69
C SER A 253 9.59 -0.30 2.15
N TYR A 254 9.30 -1.27 3.03
CA TYR A 254 8.75 -2.57 2.64
C TYR A 254 7.37 -2.45 2.01
N LEU A 255 6.47 -1.70 2.66
CA LEU A 255 5.13 -1.44 2.12
C LEU A 255 5.21 -0.71 0.78
N GLY A 256 6.13 0.26 0.65
CA GLY A 256 6.40 0.93 -0.62
C GLY A 256 6.88 -0.04 -1.70
N PHE A 257 7.76 -0.99 -1.37
CA PHE A 257 8.22 -2.03 -2.29
C PHE A 257 7.07 -2.92 -2.80
N ILE A 258 6.18 -3.38 -1.91
CA ILE A 258 5.04 -4.22 -2.30
C ILE A 258 4.07 -3.45 -3.22
N GLU A 259 3.77 -2.20 -2.86
CA GLU A 259 2.90 -1.34 -3.67
C GLU A 259 3.52 -1.03 -5.05
N GLU A 260 4.82 -0.78 -5.10
CA GLU A 260 5.52 -0.55 -6.37
C GLU A 260 5.54 -1.80 -7.23
N TYR A 261 5.74 -2.98 -6.63
CA TYR A 261 5.65 -4.26 -7.35
C TYR A 261 4.29 -4.42 -8.02
N LYS A 262 3.18 -4.16 -7.31
CA LYS A 262 1.83 -4.25 -7.90
C LYS A 262 1.68 -3.33 -9.10
N LYS A 263 2.09 -2.06 -8.96
CA LYS A 263 2.00 -1.07 -10.05
C LYS A 263 2.78 -1.50 -11.29
N VAL A 264 4.04 -1.89 -11.11
CA VAL A 264 4.90 -2.34 -12.20
C VAL A 264 4.32 -3.60 -12.84
N TYR A 265 3.77 -4.52 -12.05
CA TYR A 265 3.14 -5.73 -12.56
C TYR A 265 1.97 -5.40 -13.50
N VAL A 266 1.05 -4.51 -13.10
CA VAL A 266 -0.10 -4.09 -13.94
C VAL A 266 0.39 -3.52 -15.26
N ILE A 267 1.35 -2.58 -15.21
CA ILE A 267 1.89 -1.91 -16.41
C ILE A 267 2.53 -2.93 -17.36
N LYS A 268 3.28 -3.89 -16.82
CA LYS A 268 3.94 -4.92 -17.62
C LYS A 268 2.95 -5.94 -18.18
N LEU A 269 1.93 -6.31 -17.41
CA LEU A 269 0.89 -7.22 -17.87
C LEU A 269 0.10 -6.60 -19.04
N GLU A 270 -0.29 -5.33 -18.92
CA GLU A 270 -0.99 -4.60 -19.99
C GLU A 270 -0.12 -4.52 -21.26
N HIS A 271 1.16 -4.14 -21.12
CA HIS A 271 2.09 -4.09 -22.25
C HIS A 271 2.25 -5.45 -22.95
N ILE A 272 2.33 -6.54 -22.18
CA ILE A 272 2.43 -7.90 -22.73
C ILE A 272 1.11 -8.32 -23.39
N SER A 273 -0.04 -7.98 -22.80
CA SER A 273 -1.36 -8.27 -23.37
C SER A 273 -1.51 -7.64 -24.74
N VAL A 274 -1.17 -6.35 -24.89
CA VAL A 274 -1.25 -5.64 -26.17
C VAL A 274 -0.36 -6.30 -27.23
N LEU A 275 0.86 -6.72 -26.84
CA LEU A 275 1.77 -7.41 -27.75
C LEU A 275 1.23 -8.80 -28.15
N ALA A 276 0.69 -9.55 -27.19
CA ALA A 276 0.07 -10.85 -27.44
C ALA A 276 -1.13 -10.73 -28.37
N ASP A 277 -2.00 -9.74 -28.16
CA ASP A 277 -3.15 -9.48 -29.02
C ASP A 277 -2.71 -9.15 -30.45
N SER A 278 -1.67 -8.32 -30.62
CA SER A 278 -1.12 -8.02 -31.94
C SER A 278 -0.60 -9.27 -32.66
N ILE A 279 0.11 -10.15 -31.94
CA ILE A 279 0.61 -11.42 -32.48
C ILE A 279 -0.56 -12.34 -32.83
N ASN A 280 -1.57 -12.46 -31.97
CA ASN A 280 -2.75 -13.29 -32.21
C ASN A 280 -3.54 -12.82 -33.43
N VAL A 281 -3.71 -11.50 -33.61
CA VAL A 281 -4.31 -10.92 -34.82
C VAL A 281 -3.51 -11.26 -36.07
N GLY A 282 -2.17 -11.18 -35.99
CA GLY A 282 -1.29 -11.57 -37.08
C GLY A 282 -1.41 -13.06 -37.43
N LEU A 283 -1.42 -13.93 -36.41
CA LEU A 283 -1.57 -15.38 -36.59
C LEU A 283 -2.92 -15.74 -37.21
N ASN A 284 -4.00 -15.13 -36.75
CA ASN A 284 -5.34 -15.34 -37.31
C ASN A 284 -5.40 -14.99 -38.80
N LYS A 285 -4.80 -13.87 -39.20
CA LYS A 285 -4.71 -13.48 -40.61
C LYS A 285 -3.91 -14.47 -41.46
N LEU A 286 -2.84 -15.04 -40.91
CA LEU A 286 -2.06 -16.07 -41.60
C LEU A 286 -2.85 -17.38 -41.75
N LEU A 287 -3.62 -17.76 -40.74
CA LEU A 287 -4.51 -18.92 -40.79
C LEU A 287 -5.64 -18.73 -41.81
N GLU A 288 -6.27 -17.55 -41.83
CA GLU A 288 -7.27 -17.16 -42.83
C GLU A 288 -6.69 -17.20 -44.25
N ALA A 289 -5.55 -16.56 -44.48
CA ALA A 289 -4.88 -16.58 -45.78
C ALA A 289 -4.49 -18.00 -46.21
N GLY A 290 -4.07 -18.85 -45.27
CA GLY A 290 -3.79 -20.26 -45.53
C GLY A 290 -5.05 -21.02 -45.99
N ALA A 291 -6.19 -20.81 -45.32
CA ALA A 291 -7.47 -21.40 -45.70
C ALA A 291 -7.95 -20.91 -47.08
N ASP A 292 -7.79 -19.62 -47.37
CA ASP A 292 -8.14 -19.03 -48.67
C ASP A 292 -7.28 -19.60 -49.80
N VAL A 293 -5.98 -19.79 -49.56
CA VAL A 293 -5.07 -20.41 -50.54
C VAL A 293 -5.46 -21.86 -50.83
N GLU A 294 -5.83 -22.64 -49.82
CA GLU A 294 -6.31 -24.02 -50.05
C GLU A 294 -7.62 -24.04 -50.82
N LYS A 295 -8.54 -23.11 -50.55
CA LYS A 295 -9.78 -22.97 -51.33
C LYS A 295 -9.48 -22.60 -52.79
N MET A 296 -8.60 -21.63 -53.02
CA MET A 296 -8.19 -21.23 -54.38
C MET A 296 -7.53 -22.38 -55.14
N LYS A 297 -6.71 -23.23 -54.49
CA LYS A 297 -6.12 -24.42 -55.13
C LYS A 297 -7.17 -25.42 -55.61
N ILE A 298 -8.24 -25.61 -54.84
CA ILE A 298 -9.35 -26.49 -55.23
C ILE A 298 -10.08 -25.91 -56.45
N GLU A 299 -10.45 -24.63 -56.39
CA GLU A 299 -11.13 -23.94 -57.50
C GLU A 299 -10.27 -23.91 -58.78
N LEU A 300 -8.95 -23.74 -58.65
CA LEU A 300 -8.03 -23.70 -59.78
C LEU A 300 -7.93 -25.08 -60.46
N LYS A 301 -7.85 -26.17 -59.68
CA LYS A 301 -7.90 -27.54 -60.22
C LYS A 301 -9.22 -27.84 -60.95
N GLU A 302 -10.35 -27.33 -60.45
CA GLU A 302 -11.64 -27.48 -61.14
C GLU A 302 -11.68 -26.69 -62.45
N LYS A 303 -11.19 -25.45 -62.44
CA LYS A 303 -11.08 -24.62 -63.65
C LYS A 303 -10.11 -25.19 -64.68
N GLU A 304 -9.00 -25.80 -64.28
CA GLU A 304 -8.09 -26.49 -65.20
C GLU A 304 -8.80 -27.64 -65.94
N LYS A 305 -9.61 -28.45 -65.23
CA LYS A 305 -10.39 -29.52 -65.86
C LYS A 305 -11.38 -28.95 -66.89
N THR A 306 -12.12 -27.90 -66.55
CA THR A 306 -13.09 -27.30 -67.48
C THR A 306 -12.40 -26.65 -68.69
N LEU A 307 -11.20 -26.09 -68.50
CA LEU A 307 -10.41 -25.51 -69.57
C LEU A 307 -9.90 -26.56 -70.55
N VAL A 308 -9.46 -27.74 -70.09
CA VAL A 308 -9.10 -28.86 -70.95
C VAL A 308 -10.30 -29.31 -71.81
N VAL A 309 -11.48 -29.48 -71.20
CA VAL A 309 -12.70 -29.84 -71.96
C VAL A 309 -13.08 -28.75 -72.97
N ALA A 310 -12.94 -27.48 -72.60
CA ALA A 310 -13.22 -26.37 -73.51
C ALA A 310 -12.22 -26.29 -74.66
N GLN A 311 -10.93 -26.56 -74.41
CA GLN A 311 -9.89 -26.66 -75.44
C GLN A 311 -10.15 -27.81 -76.40
N GLU A 312 -10.52 -28.99 -75.91
CA GLU A 312 -10.91 -30.13 -76.75
C GLU A 312 -12.12 -29.79 -77.63
N LYS A 313 -13.17 -29.21 -77.04
CA LYS A 313 -14.35 -28.74 -77.80
C LYS A 313 -13.99 -27.68 -78.83
N SER A 314 -13.11 -26.74 -78.48
CA SER A 314 -12.65 -25.69 -79.39
C SER A 314 -11.80 -26.26 -80.54
N ALA A 315 -10.95 -27.26 -80.26
CA ALA A 315 -10.18 -27.96 -81.29
C ALA A 315 -11.08 -28.72 -82.27
N VAL A 316 -12.14 -29.38 -81.77
CA VAL A 316 -13.15 -30.02 -82.62
C VAL A 316 -13.89 -28.99 -83.48
N LEU A 317 -14.35 -27.88 -82.88
CA LEU A 317 -14.97 -26.78 -83.62
C LEU A 317 -14.04 -26.17 -84.68
N LEU A 318 -12.74 -26.04 -84.39
CA LEU A 318 -11.73 -25.59 -85.36
C LEU A 318 -11.58 -26.57 -86.52
N GLN A 319 -11.59 -27.88 -86.26
CA GLN A 319 -11.59 -28.91 -87.31
C GLN A 319 -12.86 -28.87 -88.17
N GLU A 320 -14.04 -28.67 -87.55
CA GLU A 320 -15.30 -28.54 -88.28
C GLU A 320 -15.35 -27.25 -89.11
N ILE A 321 -14.89 -26.12 -88.56
CA ILE A 321 -14.82 -24.84 -89.26
C ILE A 321 -13.84 -24.93 -90.42
N THR A 322 -12.66 -25.51 -90.25
CA THR A 322 -11.67 -25.70 -91.33
C THR A 322 -12.19 -26.63 -92.41
N ALA A 323 -12.88 -27.72 -92.06
CA ALA A 323 -13.53 -28.60 -93.02
C ALA A 323 -14.70 -27.91 -93.75
N SER A 324 -15.48 -27.10 -93.05
CA SER A 324 -16.59 -26.32 -93.62
C SER A 324 -16.09 -25.19 -94.53
N THR A 325 -15.04 -24.47 -94.14
CA THR A 325 -14.39 -23.45 -94.99
C THR A 325 -13.74 -24.08 -96.22
N ALA A 326 -13.09 -25.25 -96.09
CA ALA A 326 -12.57 -25.98 -97.25
C ALA A 326 -13.69 -26.40 -98.22
N LYS A 327 -14.84 -26.87 -97.70
CA LYS A 327 -16.03 -27.17 -98.52
C LYS A 327 -16.61 -25.92 -99.17
N ALA A 328 -16.67 -24.80 -98.45
CA ALA A 328 -17.16 -23.52 -98.95
C ALA A 328 -16.25 -22.94 -100.04
N GLU A 329 -14.93 -23.00 -99.87
CA GLU A 329 -13.95 -22.62 -100.89
C GLU A 329 -14.02 -23.54 -102.12
N LYS A 330 -14.22 -24.85 -101.94
CA LYS A 330 -14.43 -25.77 -103.06
C LYS A 330 -15.72 -25.44 -103.84
N LYS A 331 -16.83 -25.18 -103.14
CA LYS A 331 -18.08 -24.72 -103.76
C LYS A 331 -17.92 -23.37 -104.44
N LYS A 332 -17.17 -22.44 -103.85
CA LYS A 332 -16.86 -21.14 -104.45
C LYS A 332 -16.04 -21.29 -105.72
N ALA A 333 -15.06 -22.20 -105.74
CA ALA A 333 -14.28 -22.55 -106.93
C ALA A 333 -15.14 -23.22 -108.01
N GLU A 334 -16.07 -24.11 -107.64
CA GLU A 334 -17.04 -24.71 -108.57
C GLU A 334 -17.99 -23.65 -109.16
N VAL A 335 -18.52 -22.74 -108.34
CA VAL A 335 -19.37 -21.63 -108.79
C VAL A 335 -18.57 -20.66 -109.67
N GLN A 336 -17.31 -20.40 -109.34
CA GLN A 336 -16.42 -19.57 -110.16
C GLN A 336 -16.14 -20.25 -111.51
N ALA A 337 -15.87 -21.56 -111.53
CA ALA A 337 -15.68 -22.31 -112.77
C ALA A 337 -16.96 -22.33 -113.63
N VAL A 338 -18.15 -22.49 -113.03
CA VAL A 338 -19.43 -22.38 -113.73
C VAL A 338 -19.63 -20.98 -114.30
N LYS A 339 -19.27 -19.94 -113.53
CA LYS A 339 -19.33 -18.54 -113.98
C LYS A 339 -18.36 -18.27 -115.13
N ASP A 340 -17.16 -18.84 -115.09
CA ASP A 340 -16.15 -18.69 -116.14
C ASP A 340 -16.54 -19.47 -117.42
N THR A 341 -17.21 -20.64 -117.31
CA THR A 341 -17.82 -21.32 -118.47
C THR A 341 -18.99 -20.54 -119.07
N LEU A 342 -19.84 -19.93 -118.24
CA LEU A 342 -20.95 -19.08 -118.70
C LEU A 342 -20.45 -17.76 -119.31
N ALA A 343 -19.30 -17.24 -118.87
CA ALA A 343 -18.66 -16.06 -119.44
C ALA A 343 -17.89 -16.35 -120.74
N GLY A 344 -17.54 -17.61 -121.01
CA GLY A 344 -16.94 -18.06 -122.27
C GLY A 344 -17.95 -18.37 -123.38
N GLU A 345 -19.24 -18.49 -123.04
CA GLU A 345 -20.34 -18.74 -123.98
C GLU A 345 -21.21 -17.48 -124.27
N ALA A 346 -20.74 -16.29 -123.92
CA ALA A 346 -21.43 -15.01 -124.16
C ALA A 346 -20.74 -14.13 -125.21
#